data_AF-A0A2T7MFI1-F1
#
_entry.id   AF-A0A2T7MFI1-F1
#
_cell.length_a   1.000
_cell.length_b   1.000
_cell.length_c   1.000
_cell.angle_alpha   90.00
_cell.angle_beta   90.00
_cell.angle_gamma   90.00
#
_symmetry.space_group_name_H-M   'P 1'
#
loop_
_entity.id
_entity.type
_entity.pdbx_description
1 polymer ?
#
loop_
_entity_poly.entity_id
_entity_poly.type
_entity_poly.pdbx_seq_one_letter_code
_entity_poly.pdbx_strand_id
1 'polypeptide(L)'
;MTADLLRDPKSAAEALRRGLLDHADAERCIAERTHLACLAENPSLPADLVDRLAVDPDEAVRLAVSLRPELDETRRMAIDFTAGDLDRGDGVWWVRAGLANPEVMRRAATSAHPLLQRAAARSPHLPPDLLRLLARVEDPVVENLLGIHHPDTPEEVLMRVFARLGGTFSAWMAETHPRFPREGLATRYADHPDGNYRRLAVRDPAATPELIERLSHDPVVWTRQAAARDPRLPFHRLREALLVPDLASSAGANPALPEDEMAAVLDRAGVPA
;
A
#
# COMPACT_ATOMS: atom_id res chain seq x y z
N MET A 1 -37.78 -4.80 1.44
CA MET A 1 -37.15 -4.21 2.66
C MET A 1 -38.20 -4.04 3.76
N THR A 2 -37.89 -4.28 5.04
CA THR A 2 -38.84 -3.99 6.13
C THR A 2 -38.84 -2.49 6.46
N ALA A 3 -40.01 -1.95 6.80
CA ALA A 3 -40.21 -0.52 7.10
C ALA A 3 -39.33 0.03 8.25
N ASP A 4 -38.79 -0.85 9.11
CA ASP A 4 -37.93 -0.47 10.22
C ASP A 4 -36.47 -0.19 9.83
N LEU A 5 -35.98 -0.71 8.70
CA LEU A 5 -34.63 -0.43 8.19
C LEU A 5 -34.48 1.00 7.65
N LEU A 6 -35.60 1.68 7.36
CA LEU A 6 -35.64 3.03 6.78
C LEU A 6 -35.54 4.16 7.81
N ARG A 7 -35.51 3.87 9.13
CA ARG A 7 -35.47 4.90 10.18
C ARG A 7 -34.07 5.42 10.51
N ASP A 8 -33.02 4.64 10.21
CA ASP A 8 -31.62 5.08 10.33
C ASP A 8 -31.02 5.21 8.93
N PRO A 9 -30.55 6.42 8.52
CA PRO A 9 -29.98 6.65 7.19
C PRO A 9 -28.80 5.73 6.85
N LYS A 10 -27.98 5.34 7.84
CA LYS A 10 -26.84 4.44 7.59
C LYS A 10 -27.30 3.00 7.36
N SER A 11 -28.26 2.54 8.15
CA SER A 11 -28.89 1.23 7.99
C SER A 11 -29.66 1.13 6.67
N ALA A 12 -30.32 2.22 6.24
CA ALA A 12 -31.02 2.31 4.96
C ALA A 12 -30.05 2.23 3.77
N ALA A 13 -28.93 2.95 3.81
CA ALA A 13 -27.90 2.92 2.78
C ALA A 13 -27.28 1.52 2.62
N GLU A 14 -26.94 0.86 3.72
CA GLU A 14 -26.37 -0.50 3.66
C GLU A 14 -27.41 -1.55 3.23
N ALA A 15 -28.66 -1.41 3.66
CA ALA A 15 -29.76 -2.24 3.20
C ALA A 15 -30.01 -2.10 1.69
N LEU A 16 -29.94 -0.87 1.17
CA LEU A 16 -30.06 -0.60 -0.27
C LEU A 16 -28.86 -1.12 -1.06
N ARG A 17 -27.66 -1.15 -0.48
CA ARG A 17 -26.46 -1.65 -1.17
C ARG A 17 -26.44 -3.17 -1.32
N ARG A 18 -27.01 -3.92 -0.37
CA ARG A 18 -26.87 -5.39 -0.31
C ARG A 18 -28.18 -6.18 -0.31
N GLY A 19 -29.31 -5.51 -0.11
CA GLY A 19 -30.62 -6.15 -0.05
C GLY A 19 -31.09 -6.67 -1.41
N LEU A 20 -31.96 -7.67 -1.40
CA LEU A 20 -32.70 -8.05 -2.61
C LEU A 20 -33.71 -6.95 -2.94
N LEU A 21 -33.57 -6.36 -4.11
CA LEU A 21 -34.48 -5.36 -4.64
C LEU A 21 -35.31 -5.98 -5.76
N ASP A 22 -36.63 -5.85 -5.64
CA ASP A 22 -37.49 -6.00 -6.79
C ASP A 22 -37.51 -4.69 -7.61
N HIS A 23 -38.02 -4.79 -8.83
CA HIS A 23 -38.03 -3.67 -9.77
C HIS A 23 -38.88 -2.49 -9.27
N ALA A 24 -39.99 -2.75 -8.57
CA ALA A 24 -40.89 -1.70 -8.11
C ALA A 24 -40.29 -0.89 -6.95
N ASP A 25 -39.60 -1.55 -6.03
CA ASP A 25 -38.90 -0.91 -4.93
C ASP A 25 -37.67 -0.11 -5.43
N ALA A 26 -36.94 -0.64 -6.43
CA ALA A 26 -35.84 0.09 -7.06
C ALA A 26 -36.33 1.36 -7.79
N GLU A 27 -37.42 1.25 -8.55
CA GLU A 27 -38.05 2.40 -9.21
C GLU A 27 -38.46 3.50 -8.22
N ARG A 28 -39.07 3.10 -7.09
CA ARG A 28 -39.45 4.04 -6.02
C ARG A 28 -38.23 4.78 -5.47
N CYS A 29 -37.16 4.07 -5.15
CA CYS A 29 -35.94 4.67 -4.61
C CYS A 29 -35.31 5.68 -5.59
N ILE A 30 -35.36 5.38 -6.89
CA ILE A 30 -34.84 6.30 -7.91
C ILE A 30 -35.72 7.54 -8.04
N ALA A 31 -37.05 7.37 -8.05
CA ALA A 31 -37.99 8.49 -8.10
C ALA A 31 -37.82 9.45 -6.90
N GLU A 32 -37.52 8.91 -5.73
CA GLU A 32 -37.26 9.67 -4.50
C GLU A 32 -35.84 10.27 -4.44
N ARG A 33 -34.95 9.87 -5.36
CA ARG A 33 -33.52 10.23 -5.38
C ARG A 33 -32.79 9.92 -4.06
N THR A 34 -33.20 8.87 -3.36
CA THR A 34 -32.66 8.49 -2.04
C THR A 34 -31.49 7.51 -2.20
N HIS A 35 -30.31 7.86 -1.67
CA HIS A 35 -29.11 7.00 -1.62
C HIS A 35 -28.74 6.33 -2.97
N LEU A 36 -28.88 7.05 -4.08
CA LEU A 36 -28.71 6.52 -5.44
C LEU A 36 -27.36 5.82 -5.68
N ALA A 37 -26.26 6.32 -5.10
CA ALA A 37 -24.95 5.68 -5.24
C ALA A 37 -24.94 4.29 -4.57
N CYS A 38 -25.54 4.16 -3.38
CA CYS A 38 -25.67 2.87 -2.70
C CYS A 38 -26.59 1.92 -3.47
N LEU A 39 -27.68 2.44 -4.05
CA LEU A 39 -28.57 1.67 -4.92
C LEU A 39 -27.85 1.17 -6.19
N ALA A 40 -27.03 2.03 -6.81
CA ALA A 40 -26.25 1.68 -8.00
C ALA A 40 -25.22 0.57 -7.74
N GLU A 41 -24.68 0.49 -6.53
CA GLU A 41 -23.80 -0.60 -6.09
C GLU A 41 -24.54 -1.95 -5.91
N ASN A 42 -25.88 -1.95 -5.83
CA ASN A 42 -26.65 -3.15 -5.51
C ASN A 42 -26.64 -4.17 -6.66
N PRO A 43 -26.11 -5.39 -6.46
CA PRO A 43 -26.02 -6.41 -7.51
C PRO A 43 -27.38 -6.84 -8.08
N SER A 44 -28.45 -6.74 -7.30
CA SER A 44 -29.82 -7.11 -7.70
C SER A 44 -30.56 -6.03 -8.49
N LEU A 45 -29.97 -4.85 -8.70
CA LEU A 45 -30.60 -3.78 -9.48
C LEU A 45 -30.89 -4.26 -10.92
N PRO A 46 -32.13 -4.13 -11.42
CA PRO A 46 -32.50 -4.46 -12.80
C PRO A 46 -31.66 -3.74 -13.84
N ALA A 47 -31.34 -4.42 -14.94
CA ALA A 47 -30.40 -3.93 -15.96
C ALA A 47 -30.85 -2.61 -16.63
N ASP A 48 -32.15 -2.44 -16.85
CA ASP A 48 -32.72 -1.22 -17.42
C ASP A 48 -32.58 -0.01 -16.46
N LEU A 49 -32.63 -0.24 -15.15
CA LEU A 49 -32.38 0.79 -14.14
C LEU A 49 -30.88 1.10 -14.00
N VAL A 50 -30.01 0.10 -14.20
CA VAL A 50 -28.56 0.32 -14.31
C VAL A 50 -28.27 1.27 -15.48
N ASP A 51 -28.87 1.04 -16.65
CA ASP A 51 -28.70 1.88 -17.83
C ASP A 51 -29.21 3.30 -17.60
N ARG A 52 -30.31 3.46 -16.84
CA ARG A 52 -30.81 4.79 -16.45
C ARG A 52 -29.85 5.53 -15.53
N LEU A 53 -29.28 4.84 -14.54
CA LEU A 53 -28.34 5.43 -13.58
C LEU A 53 -26.95 5.70 -14.18
N ALA A 54 -26.58 5.01 -15.26
CA ALA A 54 -25.31 5.23 -15.97
C ALA A 54 -25.17 6.66 -16.53
N VAL A 55 -26.27 7.37 -16.74
CA VAL A 55 -26.33 8.76 -17.20
C VAL A 55 -26.90 9.72 -16.15
N ASP A 56 -26.98 9.31 -14.87
CA ASP A 56 -27.50 10.17 -13.80
C ASP A 56 -26.63 11.43 -13.66
N PRO A 57 -27.21 12.61 -13.39
CA PRO A 57 -26.43 13.84 -13.20
C PRO A 57 -25.41 13.76 -12.05
N ASP A 58 -25.64 12.91 -11.04
CA ASP A 58 -24.71 12.71 -9.93
C ASP A 58 -23.54 11.80 -10.34
N GLU A 59 -22.33 12.34 -10.30
CA GLU A 59 -21.10 11.63 -10.65
C GLU A 59 -20.81 10.44 -9.73
N ALA A 60 -21.16 10.52 -8.45
CA ALA A 60 -20.97 9.40 -7.52
C ALA A 60 -21.85 8.20 -7.89
N VAL A 61 -23.03 8.46 -8.45
CA VAL A 61 -23.94 7.42 -8.97
C VAL A 61 -23.34 6.79 -10.22
N ARG A 62 -22.87 7.60 -11.18
CA ARG A 62 -22.23 7.10 -12.41
C ARG A 62 -20.98 6.28 -12.09
N LEU A 63 -20.15 6.71 -11.15
CA LEU A 63 -18.99 5.96 -10.67
C LEU A 63 -19.40 4.64 -10.00
N ALA A 64 -20.46 4.62 -9.19
CA ALA A 64 -20.97 3.38 -8.61
C ALA A 64 -21.44 2.39 -9.69
N VAL A 65 -22.13 2.88 -10.73
CA VAL A 65 -22.54 2.07 -11.88
C VAL A 65 -21.31 1.54 -12.65
N SER A 66 -20.30 2.39 -12.91
CA SER A 66 -19.09 2.00 -13.64
C SER A 66 -18.25 0.95 -12.91
N LEU A 67 -18.49 0.68 -11.63
CA LEU A 67 -17.79 -0.34 -10.85
C LEU A 67 -18.48 -1.71 -10.83
N ARG A 68 -19.65 -1.83 -11.44
CA ARG A 68 -20.46 -3.06 -11.40
C ARG A 68 -19.82 -4.24 -12.13
N PRO A 69 -19.84 -5.46 -11.57
CA PRO A 69 -19.16 -6.61 -12.18
C PRO A 69 -19.85 -7.14 -13.44
N GLU A 70 -21.13 -6.82 -13.66
CA GLU A 70 -21.90 -7.31 -14.82
C GLU A 70 -21.63 -6.52 -16.11
N LEU A 71 -21.06 -5.31 -16.01
CA LEU A 71 -20.73 -4.50 -17.17
C LEU A 71 -19.51 -5.07 -17.92
N ASP A 72 -19.62 -5.17 -19.24
CA ASP A 72 -18.46 -5.33 -20.11
C ASP A 72 -17.60 -4.05 -20.14
N GLU A 73 -16.38 -4.16 -20.66
CA GLU A 73 -15.42 -3.06 -20.68
C GLU A 73 -15.88 -1.87 -21.51
N THR A 74 -16.53 -2.11 -22.65
CA THR A 74 -17.02 -1.06 -23.55
C THR A 74 -18.08 -0.22 -22.86
N ARG A 75 -19.10 -0.86 -22.26
CA ARG A 75 -20.17 -0.18 -21.53
C ARG A 75 -19.62 0.52 -20.29
N ARG A 76 -18.69 -0.11 -19.58
CA ARG A 76 -18.05 0.46 -18.39
C ARG A 76 -17.35 1.77 -18.69
N MET A 77 -16.55 1.80 -19.75
CA MET A 77 -15.75 2.98 -20.13
C MET A 77 -16.52 4.03 -20.94
N ALA A 78 -17.75 3.71 -21.38
CA ALA A 78 -18.65 4.69 -21.99
C ALA A 78 -19.35 5.59 -20.95
N ILE A 79 -19.29 5.24 -19.66
CA ILE A 79 -19.86 6.04 -18.57
C ILE A 79 -18.91 7.21 -18.27
N ASP A 80 -19.45 8.42 -18.17
CA ASP A 80 -18.71 9.61 -17.80
C ASP A 80 -18.48 9.68 -16.28
N PHE A 81 -17.40 9.06 -15.79
CA PHE A 81 -17.03 9.04 -14.37
C PHE A 81 -15.65 9.65 -14.14
N THR A 82 -15.43 10.23 -12.97
CA THR A 82 -14.09 10.56 -12.46
C THR A 82 -13.72 9.64 -11.30
N ALA A 83 -12.52 9.08 -11.35
CA ALA A 83 -11.90 8.42 -10.21
C ALA A 83 -11.04 9.43 -9.45
N GLY A 84 -11.21 9.54 -8.14
CA GLY A 84 -10.39 10.43 -7.32
C GLY A 84 -8.91 10.00 -7.34
N ASP A 85 -8.00 10.97 -7.36
CA ASP A 85 -6.55 10.72 -7.45
C ASP A 85 -6.02 9.81 -6.32
N LEU A 86 -6.60 9.92 -5.13
CA LEU A 86 -6.20 9.16 -3.94
C LEU A 86 -7.11 7.97 -3.65
N ASP A 87 -8.16 7.75 -4.45
CA ASP A 87 -9.07 6.63 -4.25
C ASP A 87 -8.34 5.31 -4.57
N ARG A 88 -8.30 4.42 -3.59
CA ARG A 88 -7.58 3.15 -3.67
C ARG A 88 -8.45 1.99 -4.16
N GLY A 89 -9.67 2.25 -4.64
CA GLY A 89 -10.62 1.22 -5.06
C GLY A 89 -11.24 0.44 -3.90
N ASP A 90 -11.32 1.02 -2.69
CA ASP A 90 -11.89 0.37 -1.50
C ASP A 90 -13.36 -0.04 -1.69
N GLY A 91 -14.09 0.70 -2.53
CA GLY A 91 -15.50 0.48 -2.85
C GLY A 91 -15.75 -0.68 -3.83
N VAL A 92 -14.72 -1.23 -4.48
CA VAL A 92 -14.89 -2.30 -5.48
C VAL A 92 -15.05 -3.67 -4.80
N TRP A 93 -16.23 -3.89 -4.21
CA TRP A 93 -16.48 -5.02 -3.31
C TRP A 93 -16.24 -6.39 -3.95
N TRP A 94 -16.58 -6.57 -5.23
CA TRP A 94 -16.46 -7.88 -5.90
C TRP A 94 -15.02 -8.25 -6.18
N VAL A 95 -14.15 -7.27 -6.46
CA VAL A 95 -12.70 -7.48 -6.57
C VAL A 95 -12.13 -7.82 -5.20
N ARG A 96 -12.55 -7.10 -4.15
CA ARG A 96 -12.12 -7.37 -2.78
C ARG A 96 -12.56 -8.75 -2.28
N ALA A 97 -13.78 -9.17 -2.59
CA ALA A 97 -14.29 -10.50 -2.25
C ALA A 97 -13.56 -11.62 -3.02
N GLY A 98 -13.07 -11.32 -4.22
CA GLY A 98 -12.36 -12.25 -5.08
C GLY A 98 -10.84 -12.05 -5.14
N LEU A 99 -10.18 -11.47 -4.13
CA LEU A 99 -8.73 -11.21 -4.15
C LEU A 99 -7.89 -12.47 -4.44
N ALA A 100 -8.36 -13.64 -3.99
CA ALA A 100 -7.71 -14.93 -4.23
C ALA A 100 -8.15 -15.62 -5.53
N ASN A 101 -9.06 -15.02 -6.30
CA ASN A 101 -9.58 -15.60 -7.55
C ASN A 101 -8.83 -15.00 -8.77
N PRO A 102 -8.04 -15.81 -9.50
CA PRO A 102 -7.26 -15.33 -10.64
C PRO A 102 -8.10 -14.71 -11.76
N GLU A 103 -9.33 -15.17 -11.97
CA GLU A 103 -10.20 -14.64 -13.02
C GLU A 103 -10.75 -13.26 -12.65
N VAL A 104 -11.12 -13.07 -11.39
CA VAL A 104 -11.52 -11.75 -10.85
C VAL A 104 -10.36 -10.77 -10.95
N MET A 105 -9.14 -11.20 -10.58
CA MET A 105 -7.93 -10.40 -10.72
C MET A 105 -7.62 -10.06 -12.18
N ARG A 106 -7.76 -11.03 -13.10
CA ARG A 106 -7.57 -10.80 -14.53
C ARG A 106 -8.51 -9.73 -15.04
N ARG A 107 -9.81 -9.88 -14.81
CA ARG A 107 -10.82 -8.92 -15.24
C ARG A 107 -10.57 -7.51 -14.69
N ALA A 108 -10.20 -7.40 -13.42
CA ALA A 108 -9.94 -6.11 -12.79
C ALA A 108 -8.64 -5.45 -13.25
N ALA A 109 -7.55 -6.22 -13.36
CA ALA A 109 -6.24 -5.72 -13.75
C ALA A 109 -6.16 -5.32 -15.24
N THR A 110 -6.93 -5.98 -16.12
CA THR A 110 -6.93 -5.68 -17.56
C THR A 110 -7.95 -4.61 -17.95
N SER A 111 -8.80 -4.15 -17.03
CA SER A 111 -9.73 -3.06 -17.30
C SER A 111 -8.98 -1.73 -17.44
N ALA A 112 -9.49 -0.81 -18.27
CA ALA A 112 -9.04 0.57 -18.33
C ALA A 112 -9.55 1.41 -17.16
N HIS A 113 -10.47 0.88 -16.34
CA HIS A 113 -11.01 1.59 -15.17
C HIS A 113 -9.96 1.66 -14.03
N PRO A 114 -9.48 2.87 -13.62
CA PRO A 114 -8.39 3.00 -12.66
C PRO A 114 -8.66 2.34 -11.31
N LEU A 115 -9.88 2.48 -10.78
CA LEU A 115 -10.23 1.86 -9.50
C LEU A 115 -10.25 0.32 -9.54
N LEU A 116 -10.49 -0.30 -10.70
CA LEU A 116 -10.41 -1.76 -10.83
C LEU A 116 -8.95 -2.22 -10.81
N GLN A 117 -8.06 -1.51 -11.51
CA GLN A 117 -6.61 -1.75 -11.47
C GLN A 117 -6.05 -1.58 -10.06
N ARG A 118 -6.43 -0.49 -9.36
CA ARG A 118 -6.04 -0.23 -7.96
C ARG A 118 -6.58 -1.30 -7.01
N ALA A 119 -7.83 -1.73 -7.17
CA ALA A 119 -8.39 -2.80 -6.36
C ALA A 119 -7.67 -4.15 -6.60
N ALA A 120 -7.30 -4.47 -7.85
CA ALA A 120 -6.53 -5.66 -8.18
C ALA A 120 -5.11 -5.63 -7.57
N ALA A 121 -4.46 -4.47 -7.56
CA ALA A 121 -3.12 -4.26 -6.99
C ALA A 121 -3.00 -4.60 -5.49
N ARG A 122 -4.13 -4.74 -4.78
CA ARG A 122 -4.17 -5.16 -3.37
C ARG A 122 -4.00 -6.66 -3.17
N SER A 123 -4.18 -7.47 -4.21
CA SER A 123 -4.08 -8.91 -4.04
C SER A 123 -2.62 -9.32 -3.83
N PRO A 124 -2.28 -10.01 -2.73
CA PRO A 124 -0.96 -10.60 -2.54
C PRO A 124 -0.73 -11.83 -3.44
N HIS A 125 -1.74 -12.22 -4.21
CA HIS A 125 -1.76 -13.41 -5.06
C HIS A 125 -1.95 -13.07 -6.53
N LEU A 126 -1.53 -11.86 -6.97
CA LEU A 126 -1.62 -11.50 -8.37
C LEU A 126 -0.79 -12.48 -9.22
N PRO A 127 -1.38 -13.07 -10.28
CA PRO A 127 -0.64 -13.80 -11.28
C PRO A 127 0.56 -12.99 -11.83
N PRO A 128 1.73 -13.60 -12.09
CA PRO A 128 2.93 -12.89 -12.50
C PRO A 128 2.80 -12.08 -13.81
N ASP A 129 1.90 -12.48 -14.72
CA ASP A 129 1.56 -11.71 -15.93
C ASP A 129 0.82 -10.42 -15.58
N LEU A 130 -0.13 -10.47 -14.64
CA LEU A 130 -0.91 -9.32 -14.20
C LEU A 130 -0.10 -8.38 -13.31
N LEU A 131 0.80 -8.90 -12.47
CA LEU A 131 1.75 -8.08 -11.73
C LEU A 131 2.61 -7.24 -12.67
N ARG A 132 3.16 -7.85 -13.73
CA ARG A 132 3.97 -7.14 -14.74
C ARG A 132 3.15 -6.14 -15.54
N LEU A 133 1.87 -6.44 -15.80
CA LEU A 133 0.94 -5.51 -16.42
C LEU A 133 0.76 -4.26 -15.54
N LEU A 134 0.36 -4.45 -14.28
CA LEU A 134 0.09 -3.37 -13.34
C LEU A 134 1.34 -2.56 -12.97
N ALA A 135 2.52 -3.20 -12.91
CA ALA A 135 3.79 -2.52 -12.64
C ALA A 135 4.20 -1.50 -13.72
N ARG A 136 3.57 -1.57 -14.91
CA ARG A 136 3.78 -0.63 -16.03
C ARG A 136 2.71 0.45 -16.10
N VAL A 137 1.65 0.34 -15.30
CA VAL A 137 0.63 1.38 -15.21
C VAL A 137 1.26 2.59 -14.52
N GLU A 138 1.18 3.75 -15.17
CA GLU A 138 1.65 5.02 -14.62
C GLU A 138 0.66 5.58 -13.59
N ASP A 139 0.33 4.78 -12.57
CA ASP A 139 -0.57 5.13 -11.47
C ASP A 139 0.15 4.98 -10.12
N PRO A 140 0.46 6.08 -9.42
CA PRO A 140 1.14 6.07 -8.12
C PRO A 140 0.42 5.27 -7.03
N VAL A 141 -0.90 5.14 -7.11
CA VAL A 141 -1.71 4.36 -6.16
C VAL A 141 -1.54 2.87 -6.45
N VAL A 142 -1.54 2.46 -7.72
CA VAL A 142 -1.25 1.07 -8.11
C VAL A 142 0.14 0.66 -7.60
N GLU A 143 1.17 1.46 -7.87
CA GLU A 143 2.54 1.18 -7.41
C GLU A 143 2.64 1.03 -5.88
N ASN A 144 1.99 1.94 -5.14
CA ASN A 144 1.94 1.86 -3.68
C ASN A 144 1.31 0.57 -3.19
N LEU A 145 0.17 0.20 -3.78
CA LEU A 145 -0.56 -1.00 -3.39
C LEU A 145 0.24 -2.27 -3.70
N LEU A 146 0.91 -2.32 -4.86
CA LEU A 146 1.84 -3.41 -5.19
C LEU A 146 2.95 -3.49 -4.14
N GLY A 147 3.66 -2.39 -3.87
CA GLY A 147 4.75 -2.38 -2.90
C GLY A 147 4.33 -2.69 -1.45
N ILE A 148 3.07 -2.48 -1.09
CA ILE A 148 2.54 -2.80 0.25
C ILE A 148 2.08 -4.26 0.33
N HIS A 149 1.38 -4.75 -0.69
CA HIS A 149 0.62 -6.00 -0.61
C HIS A 149 1.29 -7.16 -1.34
N HIS A 150 2.11 -6.92 -2.35
CA HIS A 150 2.59 -7.97 -3.24
C HIS A 150 4.07 -8.31 -2.98
N PRO A 151 4.41 -9.53 -2.52
CA PRO A 151 5.78 -9.89 -2.15
C PRO A 151 6.74 -9.88 -3.34
N ASP A 152 6.26 -10.21 -4.55
CA ASP A 152 7.08 -10.25 -5.76
C ASP A 152 7.12 -8.92 -6.54
N THR A 153 6.73 -7.79 -5.91
CA THR A 153 6.76 -6.48 -6.58
C THR A 153 8.13 -6.20 -7.20
N PRO A 154 8.20 -5.79 -8.48
CA PRO A 154 9.46 -5.49 -9.13
C PRO A 154 10.26 -4.41 -8.42
N GLU A 155 11.59 -4.57 -8.40
CA GLU A 155 12.53 -3.67 -7.72
C GLU A 155 12.38 -2.22 -8.18
N GLU A 156 12.12 -2.00 -9.48
CA GLU A 156 11.94 -0.66 -10.04
C GLU A 156 10.70 0.04 -9.49
N VAL A 157 9.61 -0.72 -9.25
CA VAL A 157 8.39 -0.18 -8.63
C VAL A 157 8.68 0.17 -7.17
N LEU A 158 9.34 -0.71 -6.42
CA LEU A 158 9.72 -0.46 -5.03
C LEU A 158 10.60 0.79 -4.90
N MET A 159 11.55 0.98 -5.81
CA MET A 159 12.40 2.17 -5.82
C MET A 159 11.64 3.46 -6.16
N ARG A 160 10.64 3.42 -7.06
CA ARG A 160 9.77 4.58 -7.33
C ARG A 160 8.89 4.91 -6.13
N VAL A 161 8.32 3.92 -5.47
CA VAL A 161 7.54 4.11 -4.23
C VAL A 161 8.44 4.67 -3.12
N PHE A 162 9.64 4.12 -2.95
CA PHE A 162 10.65 4.60 -2.00
C PHE A 162 10.97 6.07 -2.21
N ALA A 163 11.26 6.46 -3.46
CA ALA A 163 11.62 7.83 -3.83
C ALA A 163 10.46 8.82 -3.58
N ARG A 164 9.23 8.39 -3.83
CA ARG A 164 8.03 9.23 -3.73
C ARG A 164 7.55 9.44 -2.30
N LEU A 165 7.55 8.40 -1.46
CA LEU A 165 6.99 8.49 -0.11
C LEU A 165 8.01 8.94 0.93
N GLY A 166 9.28 8.59 0.75
CA GLY A 166 10.36 8.93 1.67
C GLY A 166 10.12 8.54 3.14
N GLY A 167 10.99 9.06 4.02
CA GLY A 167 10.80 9.02 5.46
C GLY A 167 10.60 7.62 6.05
N THR A 168 9.69 7.51 7.02
CA THR A 168 9.45 6.29 7.81
C THR A 168 8.87 5.15 6.98
N PHE A 169 8.01 5.45 6.01
CA PHE A 169 7.42 4.42 5.15
C PHE A 169 8.49 3.78 4.25
N SER A 170 9.34 4.59 3.62
CA SER A 170 10.43 4.09 2.78
C SER A 170 11.45 3.28 3.57
N ALA A 171 11.73 3.66 4.82
CA ALA A 171 12.56 2.88 5.73
C ALA A 171 11.94 1.51 6.05
N TRP A 172 10.66 1.49 6.43
CA TRP A 172 9.92 0.26 6.69
C TRP A 172 9.90 -0.65 5.46
N MET A 173 9.56 -0.12 4.28
CA MET A 173 9.53 -0.87 3.03
C MET A 173 10.89 -1.47 2.69
N ALA A 174 11.96 -0.67 2.81
CA ALA A 174 13.31 -1.16 2.57
C ALA A 174 13.66 -2.32 3.50
N GLU A 175 13.21 -2.26 4.77
CA GLU A 175 13.44 -3.26 5.80
C GLU A 175 12.64 -4.54 5.65
N THR A 176 11.36 -4.44 5.30
CA THR A 176 10.42 -5.56 5.40
C THR A 176 10.08 -6.20 4.06
N HIS A 177 10.26 -5.50 2.93
CA HIS A 177 9.85 -6.03 1.65
C HIS A 177 10.86 -7.06 1.11
N PRO A 178 10.44 -8.30 0.81
CA PRO A 178 11.36 -9.41 0.50
C PRO A 178 12.15 -9.21 -0.80
N ARG A 179 11.58 -8.46 -1.76
CA ARG A 179 12.22 -8.11 -3.04
C ARG A 179 12.82 -6.71 -3.07
N PHE A 180 12.94 -6.01 -1.94
CA PHE A 180 13.59 -4.70 -1.96
C PHE A 180 15.06 -4.83 -2.38
N PRO A 181 15.59 -3.96 -3.27
CA PRO A 181 16.97 -4.04 -3.73
C PRO A 181 17.96 -4.07 -2.57
N ARG A 182 19.05 -4.85 -2.73
CA ARG A 182 20.14 -4.93 -1.76
C ARG A 182 21.52 -4.74 -2.35
N GLU A 183 21.72 -5.11 -3.61
CA GLU A 183 23.03 -5.07 -4.25
C GLU A 183 23.32 -3.70 -4.87
N GLY A 184 24.58 -3.26 -4.77
CA GLY A 184 25.07 -2.04 -5.42
C GLY A 184 24.56 -0.73 -4.81
N LEU A 185 23.85 -0.78 -3.68
CA LEU A 185 23.35 0.39 -2.97
C LEU A 185 24.49 1.22 -2.37
N ALA A 186 25.56 0.58 -1.90
CA ALA A 186 26.73 1.26 -1.36
C ALA A 186 27.35 2.16 -2.44
N THR A 187 27.72 1.57 -3.57
CA THR A 187 28.30 2.27 -4.72
C THR A 187 27.40 3.41 -5.22
N ARG A 188 26.09 3.19 -5.25
CA ARG A 188 25.14 4.15 -5.83
C ARG A 188 24.76 5.28 -4.90
N TYR A 189 24.67 5.02 -3.60
CA TYR A 189 24.00 5.93 -2.66
C TYR A 189 24.83 6.38 -1.47
N ALA A 190 26.06 5.90 -1.30
CA ALA A 190 26.88 6.26 -0.14
C ALA A 190 27.10 7.78 0.03
N ASP A 191 27.19 8.52 -1.07
CA ASP A 191 27.41 9.98 -1.07
C ASP A 191 26.17 10.76 -1.57
N HIS A 192 24.99 10.13 -1.56
CA HIS A 192 23.75 10.76 -2.01
C HIS A 192 23.36 11.95 -1.12
N PRO A 193 22.84 13.08 -1.65
CA PRO A 193 22.48 14.26 -0.84
C PRO A 193 21.37 13.97 0.18
N ASP A 194 20.39 13.14 -0.17
CA ASP A 194 19.34 12.68 0.75
C ASP A 194 19.83 11.52 1.62
N GLY A 195 19.71 11.67 2.95
CA GLY A 195 20.10 10.67 3.93
C GLY A 195 19.28 9.38 3.90
N ASN A 196 18.05 9.38 3.38
CA ASN A 196 17.28 8.15 3.19
C ASN A 196 17.98 7.20 2.20
N TYR A 197 18.60 7.75 1.16
CA TYR A 197 19.40 6.97 0.21
C TYR A 197 20.74 6.56 0.81
N ARG A 198 21.42 7.43 1.58
CA ARG A 198 22.64 7.01 2.30
C ARG A 198 22.37 5.89 3.29
N ARG A 199 21.18 5.85 3.92
CA ARG A 199 20.74 4.71 4.74
C ARG A 199 20.59 3.42 3.92
N LEU A 200 20.22 3.49 2.63
CA LEU A 200 20.22 2.30 1.76
C LEU A 200 21.63 1.75 1.55
N ALA A 201 22.65 2.61 1.49
CA ALA A 201 24.05 2.16 1.35
C ALA A 201 24.48 1.26 2.52
N VAL A 202 24.00 1.50 3.74
CA VAL A 202 24.23 0.62 4.91
C VAL A 202 23.70 -0.80 4.65
N ARG A 203 22.56 -0.93 3.96
CA ARG A 203 21.90 -2.23 3.72
C ARG A 203 22.61 -3.11 2.70
N ASP A 204 23.55 -2.55 1.94
CA ASP A 204 24.27 -3.28 0.91
C ASP A 204 25.13 -4.37 1.55
N PRO A 205 24.97 -5.66 1.20
CA PRO A 205 25.86 -6.73 1.67
C PRO A 205 27.33 -6.50 1.34
N ALA A 206 27.64 -5.74 0.27
CA ALA A 206 28.99 -5.40 -0.15
C ALA A 206 29.56 -4.13 0.51
N ALA A 207 28.79 -3.42 1.35
CA ALA A 207 29.32 -2.27 2.10
C ALA A 207 30.48 -2.70 3.01
N THR A 208 31.60 -1.97 2.93
CA THR A 208 32.80 -2.26 3.72
C THR A 208 32.66 -1.74 5.15
N PRO A 209 33.38 -2.31 6.14
CA PRO A 209 33.42 -1.78 7.50
C PRO A 209 33.76 -0.28 7.56
N GLU A 210 34.65 0.20 6.69
CA GLU A 210 35.04 1.62 6.61
C GLU A 210 33.88 2.49 6.14
N LEU A 211 33.07 2.00 5.19
CA LEU A 211 31.86 2.69 4.75
C LEU A 211 30.82 2.74 5.89
N ILE A 212 30.61 1.64 6.60
CA ILE A 212 29.69 1.59 7.75
C ILE A 212 30.16 2.53 8.85
N GLU A 213 31.45 2.56 9.16
CA GLU A 213 32.05 3.49 10.12
C GLU A 213 31.85 4.95 9.68
N ARG A 214 32.08 5.27 8.41
CA ARG A 214 31.81 6.60 7.84
C ARG A 214 30.34 6.99 7.99
N LEU A 215 29.41 6.10 7.66
CA LEU A 215 27.96 6.34 7.78
C LEU A 215 27.47 6.38 9.24
N SER A 216 28.23 5.84 10.20
CA SER A 216 27.96 6.02 11.64
C SER A 216 28.17 7.46 12.12
N HIS A 217 28.78 8.31 11.29
CA HIS A 217 28.99 9.75 11.51
C HIS A 217 28.08 10.62 10.62
N ASP A 218 27.11 10.02 9.92
CA ASP A 218 26.22 10.73 9.01
C ASP A 218 25.45 11.88 9.70
N PRO A 219 25.23 13.03 9.05
CA PRO A 219 24.43 14.10 9.63
C PRO A 219 22.98 13.68 9.95
N VAL A 220 22.45 12.67 9.26
CA VAL A 220 21.09 12.16 9.46
C VAL A 220 21.09 11.04 10.51
N VAL A 221 20.35 11.26 11.60
CA VAL A 221 20.26 10.34 12.75
C VAL A 221 19.85 8.92 12.36
N TRP A 222 18.88 8.77 11.44
CA TRP A 222 18.41 7.46 11.00
C TRP A 222 19.48 6.66 10.25
N THR A 223 20.39 7.33 9.54
CA THR A 223 21.54 6.69 8.89
C THR A 223 22.56 6.24 9.91
N ARG A 224 22.86 7.09 10.91
CA ARG A 224 23.74 6.72 12.03
C ARG A 224 23.20 5.55 12.82
N GLN A 225 21.91 5.52 13.11
CA GLN A 225 21.25 4.40 13.80
C GLN A 225 21.30 3.11 12.99
N ALA A 226 21.09 3.18 11.67
CA ALA A 226 21.23 2.02 10.80
C ALA A 226 22.66 1.47 10.82
N ALA A 227 23.67 2.34 10.72
CA ALA A 227 25.08 1.95 10.82
C ALA A 227 25.44 1.40 12.22
N ALA A 228 24.91 2.00 13.29
CA ALA A 228 25.10 1.54 14.67
C ALA A 228 24.58 0.12 14.92
N ARG A 229 23.55 -0.31 14.18
CA ARG A 229 22.98 -1.66 14.25
C ARG A 229 23.68 -2.68 13.36
N ASP A 230 24.54 -2.23 12.42
CA ASP A 230 25.16 -3.11 11.43
C ASP A 230 26.33 -3.91 12.04
N PRO A 231 26.39 -5.24 11.86
CA PRO A 231 27.45 -6.09 12.42
C PRO A 231 28.86 -5.75 11.92
N ARG A 232 28.99 -5.04 10.79
CA ARG A 232 30.28 -4.65 10.23
C ARG A 232 30.84 -3.38 10.85
N LEU A 233 30.10 -2.72 11.74
CA LEU A 233 30.60 -1.54 12.44
C LEU A 233 31.80 -1.94 13.31
N PRO A 234 32.98 -1.29 13.15
CA PRO A 234 34.13 -1.57 14.00
C PRO A 234 33.82 -1.39 15.49
N PHE A 235 34.32 -2.32 16.31
CA PHE A 235 33.95 -2.42 17.72
C PHE A 235 34.23 -1.13 18.52
N HIS A 236 35.34 -0.44 18.25
CA HIS A 236 35.67 0.82 18.92
C HIS A 236 34.56 1.86 18.72
N ARG A 237 34.04 1.96 17.49
CA ARG A 237 32.97 2.88 17.14
C ARG A 237 31.63 2.43 17.71
N LEU A 238 31.38 1.12 17.76
CA LEU A 238 30.18 0.56 18.42
C LEU A 238 30.15 0.93 19.91
N ARG A 239 31.28 0.86 20.62
CA ARG A 239 31.39 1.28 22.02
C ARG A 239 31.11 2.76 22.22
N GLU A 240 31.61 3.61 21.34
CA GLU A 240 31.27 5.05 21.36
C GLU A 240 29.77 5.27 21.15
N ALA A 241 29.15 4.54 20.21
CA ALA A 241 27.73 4.65 19.92
C ALA A 241 26.84 4.25 21.11
N LEU A 242 27.26 3.32 21.98
CA LEU A 242 26.56 2.99 23.22
C LEU A 242 26.48 4.17 24.21
N LEU A 243 27.40 5.13 24.12
CA LEU A 243 27.44 6.30 24.99
C LEU A 243 26.68 7.51 24.41
N VAL A 244 26.26 7.44 23.15
CA VAL A 244 25.49 8.49 22.49
C VAL A 244 24.01 8.17 22.64
N PRO A 245 23.21 9.01 23.34
CA PRO A 245 21.80 8.70 23.64
C PRO A 245 20.96 8.30 22.42
N ASP A 246 21.12 9.01 21.30
CA ASP A 246 20.37 8.75 20.06
C ASP A 246 20.76 7.42 19.37
N LEU A 247 21.92 6.86 19.68
CA LEU A 247 22.46 5.65 19.06
C LEU A 247 22.47 4.44 20.00
N ALA A 248 22.40 4.66 21.31
CA ALA A 248 22.57 3.64 22.34
C ALA A 248 21.64 2.44 22.13
N SER A 249 20.37 2.66 21.79
CA SER A 249 19.43 1.58 21.51
C SER A 249 19.81 0.77 20.26
N SER A 250 20.25 1.43 19.18
CA SER A 250 20.66 0.76 17.94
C SER A 250 21.98 0.00 18.13
N ALA A 251 22.92 0.57 18.85
CA ALA A 251 24.19 -0.06 19.22
C ALA A 251 23.98 -1.26 20.16
N GLY A 252 23.08 -1.13 21.15
CA GLY A 252 22.71 -2.24 22.04
C GLY A 252 22.02 -3.39 21.30
N ALA A 253 21.33 -3.11 20.19
CA ALA A 253 20.73 -4.11 19.32
C ALA A 253 21.68 -4.66 18.23
N ASN A 254 22.95 -4.24 18.23
CA ASN A 254 23.94 -4.70 17.26
C ASN A 254 24.33 -6.16 17.58
N PRO A 255 24.19 -7.11 16.63
CA PRO A 255 24.52 -8.51 16.87
C PRO A 255 26.02 -8.80 17.04
N ALA A 256 26.91 -7.85 16.72
CA ALA A 256 28.34 -7.95 16.97
C ALA A 256 28.76 -7.43 18.36
N LEU A 257 27.80 -6.98 19.20
CA LEU A 257 28.09 -6.51 20.54
C LEU A 257 28.45 -7.70 21.47
N PRO A 258 29.62 -7.72 22.12
CA PRO A 258 30.00 -8.76 23.06
C PRO A 258 29.06 -8.85 24.28
N GLU A 259 28.89 -10.05 24.85
CA GLU A 259 27.99 -10.30 25.98
C GLU A 259 28.38 -9.50 27.25
N ASP A 260 29.67 -9.28 27.48
CA ASP A 260 30.18 -8.48 28.61
C ASP A 260 29.80 -7.01 28.49
N GLU A 261 29.84 -6.44 27.28
CA GLU A 261 29.34 -5.10 27.02
C GLU A 261 27.80 -5.03 27.12
N MET A 262 27.08 -6.07 26.69
CA MET A 262 25.63 -6.16 26.89
C MET A 262 25.27 -6.15 28.38
N ALA A 263 25.95 -6.96 29.19
CA ALA A 263 25.78 -6.99 30.65
C ALA A 263 26.07 -5.61 31.26
N ALA A 264 27.18 -4.97 30.87
CA ALA A 264 27.54 -3.63 31.35
C ALA A 264 26.52 -2.54 30.94
N VAL A 265 25.80 -2.70 29.83
CA VAL A 265 24.70 -1.81 29.43
C VAL A 265 23.46 -2.04 30.30
N LEU A 266 23.09 -3.31 30.55
CA LEU A 266 21.94 -3.68 31.39
C LEU A 266 22.13 -3.26 32.85
N ASP A 267 23.33 -3.46 33.40
CA ASP A 267 23.71 -3.05 34.75
C ASP A 267 23.58 -1.53 34.93
N ARG A 268 24.07 -0.74 33.96
CA ARG A 268 23.93 0.73 33.98
C ARG A 268 22.47 1.18 33.85
N ALA A 269 21.63 0.39 33.18
CA ALA A 269 20.20 0.66 33.05
C ALA A 269 19.39 0.18 34.27
N GLY A 270 20.01 -0.52 35.23
CA GLY A 270 19.34 -1.06 36.41
C GLY A 270 18.39 -2.22 36.08
N VAL A 271 18.60 -2.92 34.96
CA VAL A 271 17.83 -4.11 34.59
C VAL A 271 18.47 -5.32 35.28
N PRO A 272 17.79 -5.99 36.22
CA PRO A 272 18.35 -7.15 36.91
C PRO A 272 18.54 -8.33 35.94
N ALA A 273 19.59 -9.11 36.19
CA ALA A 273 19.97 -10.31 35.44
C ALA A 273 18.94 -11.44 35.52
#